data_AF-A0A538LM31-F1
#
_entry.id   AF-A0A538LM31-F1
#
_cell.length_a   1.000
_cell.length_b   1.000
_cell.length_c   1.000
_cell.angle_alpha   90.00
_cell.angle_beta   90.00
_cell.angle_gamma   90.00
#
_symmetry.space_group_name_H-M   'P 1'
#
loop_
_entity.id
_entity.type
_entity.pdbx_description
1 polymer ?
#
loop_
_entity_poly.entity_id
_entity_poly.type
_entity_poly.pdbx_seq_one_letter_code
_entity_poly.pdbx_strand_id
1 'polypeptide(L)' 'MPVATRTITFRDYRNAVDGQIKAGCMFGQVEDFINACVIEEEYKTALWPWAWRRQPRDVRGTFSDAEVLGLAKA' A
#
# COMPACT_ATOMS: atom_id res chain seq x y z
N MET A 1 33.44 8.77 -8.29
CA MET A 1 32.16 9.43 -8.60
C MET A 1 31.34 9.46 -7.32
N PRO A 2 30.93 10.62 -6.79
CA PRO A 2 30.04 10.64 -5.64
C PRO A 2 28.67 10.15 -6.11
N VAL A 3 28.30 8.93 -5.73
CA VAL A 3 26.91 8.49 -5.79
C VAL A 3 26.13 9.48 -4.95
N ALA A 4 25.33 10.32 -5.61
CA ALA A 4 24.43 11.23 -4.93
C ALA A 4 23.54 10.36 -4.05
N THR A 5 23.78 10.40 -2.75
CA THR A 5 22.93 9.79 -1.73
C THR A 5 21.63 10.59 -1.77
N ARG A 6 20.74 10.25 -2.70
CA ARG A 6 19.40 10.82 -2.75
C ARG A 6 18.74 10.43 -1.44
N THR A 7 18.56 11.41 -0.56
CA THR A 7 17.72 11.30 0.62
C THR A 7 16.32 10.99 0.12
N ILE A 8 15.94 9.71 0.20
CA ILE A 8 14.62 9.25 -0.21
C ILE A 8 13.63 9.85 0.77
N THR A 9 12.72 10.68 0.26
CA THR A 9 11.73 11.36 1.11
C THR A 9 10.46 10.53 1.24
N PHE A 10 9.65 10.81 2.26
CA PHE A 10 8.31 10.24 2.39
C PHE A 10 7.46 10.38 1.12
N ARG A 11 7.64 11.49 0.39
CA ARG A 11 6.93 11.76 -0.87
C ARG A 11 7.34 10.78 -1.97
N ASP A 12 8.60 10.36 -2.00
CA ASP A 12 9.10 9.39 -2.98
C ASP A 12 8.47 8.01 -2.74
N TYR A 13 8.37 7.58 -1.48
CA TYR A 13 7.66 6.34 -1.12
C TYR A 13 6.19 6.40 -1.49
N ARG A 14 5.53 7.53 -1.23
CA ARG A 14 4.14 7.73 -1.65
C ARG A 14 3.96 7.64 -3.16
N ASN A 15 4.88 8.22 -3.94
CA ASN A 15 4.85 8.13 -5.40
C ASN A 15 5.14 6.70 -5.90
N ALA A 16 6.03 5.98 -5.24
CA ALA A 16 6.33 4.58 -5.58
C ALA A 16 5.11 3.67 -5.33
N VAL A 17 4.43 3.84 -4.19
CA VAL A 17 3.17 3.13 -3.89
C VAL A 17 2.09 3.50 -4.92
N ASP A 18 1.97 4.77 -5.31
CA ASP A 18 1.04 5.17 -6.39
C ASP A 18 1.34 4.45 -7.71
N GLY A 19 2.63 4.35 -8.05
CA GLY A 19 3.10 3.65 -9.24
C GLY A 19 2.70 2.18 -9.22
N GLN A 20 2.86 1.50 -8.09
CA GLN A 20 2.45 0.10 -7.95
C GLN A 20 0.94 -0.10 -8.06
N ILE A 21 0.15 0.78 -7.42
CA ILE A 21 -1.32 0.73 -7.54
C ILE A 21 -1.75 0.95 -8.99
N LYS A 22 -1.17 1.93 -9.69
CA LYS A 22 -1.43 2.19 -11.11
C LYS A 22 -0.99 1.05 -12.03
N ALA A 23 0.07 0.34 -11.67
CA ALA A 23 0.53 -0.85 -12.38
C ALA A 23 -0.38 -2.07 -12.14
N GLY A 24 -1.38 -1.96 -11.26
CA GLY A 24 -2.29 -3.05 -10.92
C GLY A 24 -1.69 -4.08 -9.96
N CYS A 25 -0.67 -3.70 -9.18
CA CYS A 25 -0.13 -4.57 -8.14
C CYS A 25 -1.21 -4.89 -7.09
N MET A 26 -1.21 -6.14 -6.63
CA MET A 26 -2.13 -6.59 -5.57
C MET A 26 -1.82 -5.89 -4.26
N PHE A 27 -2.83 -5.77 -3.38
CA PHE A 27 -2.66 -5.10 -2.10
C PHE A 27 -1.55 -5.70 -1.25
N GLY A 28 -1.42 -7.03 -1.20
CA GLY A 28 -0.32 -7.70 -0.48
C GLY A 28 1.08 -7.32 -1.00
N GLN A 29 1.23 -7.10 -2.32
CA GLN A 29 2.51 -6.67 -2.89
C GLN A 29 2.86 -5.23 -2.50
N VAL A 30 1.84 -4.37 -2.40
CA VAL A 30 2.00 -2.99 -1.93
C VAL A 30 2.33 -2.94 -0.44
N GLU A 31 1.71 -3.82 0.35
CA GLU A 31 2.02 -4.01 1.77
C GLU A 31 3.46 -4.48 1.98
N ASP A 32 3.89 -5.51 1.27
CA ASP A 32 5.28 -6.02 1.30
C ASP A 32 6.28 -4.91 0.95
N PHE A 33 5.96 -4.09 -0.05
CA PHE A 33 6.77 -2.94 -0.41
C PHE A 33 6.87 -1.91 0.73
N ILE A 34 5.75 -1.54 1.35
CA ILE A 34 5.74 -0.60 2.48
C ILE A 34 6.54 -1.16 3.67
N ASN A 35 6.41 -2.45 3.95
CA ASN A 35 7.15 -3.14 5.02
C ASN A 35 8.66 -3.12 4.75
N ALA A 36 9.08 -3.32 3.50
CA ALA A 36 10.48 -3.29 3.07
C ALA A 36 11.09 -1.87 3.01
N CYS A 37 10.30 -0.81 3.12
CA CYS A 37 10.81 0.56 3.10
C CYS A 37 11.70 0.84 4.32
N VAL A 38 12.83 1.52 4.11
CA VAL A 38 13.75 1.94 5.18
C VAL A 38 13.35 3.33 5.69
N ILE A 39 12.13 3.44 6.22
CA ILE A 39 11.56 4.65 6.82
C ILE A 39 11.05 4.35 8.23
N GLU A 40 10.84 5.39 9.03
CA GLU A 40 10.29 5.24 10.37
C GLU A 40 8.89 4.59 10.31
N GLU A 41 8.58 3.80 11.33
CA GLU A 41 7.35 3.02 11.40
C GLU A 41 6.09 3.89 11.36
N GLU A 42 6.15 5.09 11.92
CA GLU A 42 5.06 6.08 11.86
C GLU A 42 4.72 6.44 10.40
N TYR A 43 5.74 6.59 9.54
CA TYR A 43 5.54 6.86 8.12
C TYR A 43 5.02 5.64 7.36
N LYS A 44 5.45 4.43 7.72
CA LYS A 44 4.86 3.19 7.16
C LYS A 44 3.39 3.08 7.49
N THR A 45 3.05 3.37 8.75
CA THR A 45 1.67 3.37 9.26
C THR A 45 0.83 4.44 8.60
N ALA A 46 1.40 5.58 8.20
CA ALA A 46 0.70 6.60 7.42
C ALA A 46 0.50 6.22 5.94
N LEU A 47 1.45 5.48 5.35
CA LEU A 47 1.37 4.99 3.96
C LEU A 47 0.32 3.91 3.78
N TRP A 48 0.13 3.05 4.77
CA TRP A 48 -0.83 1.96 4.76
C TRP A 48 -2.29 2.37 4.48
N PRO A 49 -2.93 3.23 5.28
CA PRO A 49 -4.31 3.66 5.05
C PRO A 49 -4.44 4.50 3.77
N TRP A 50 -3.37 5.17 3.36
CA TRP A 50 -3.33 5.89 2.10
C TRP A 50 -3.30 4.95 0.89
N ALA A 51 -2.47 3.90 0.93
CA ALA A 51 -2.38 2.87 -0.10
C ALA A 51 -3.71 2.14 -0.22
N TRP A 52 -4.29 1.73 0.91
CA TRP A 52 -5.64 1.16 0.98
C TRP A 52 -6.68 2.08 0.35
N ARG A 53 -6.57 3.41 0.54
CA ARG A 53 -7.51 4.38 -0.04
C ARG A 53 -7.47 4.49 -1.55
N ARG A 54 -6.33 4.23 -2.17
CA ARG A 54 -6.13 4.33 -3.62
C ARG A 54 -6.38 3.03 -4.38
N GLN A 55 -6.51 1.91 -3.68
CA GLN A 55 -6.84 0.64 -4.33
C GLN A 55 -8.18 0.73 -5.09
N PRO A 56 -8.31 0.02 -6.23
CA PRO A 56 -9.56 -0.07 -6.97
C PRO A 56 -10.69 -0.59 -6.07
N ARG A 57 -11.93 -0.20 -6.40
CA ARG A 57 -13.12 -0.63 -5.65
C ARG A 57 -13.26 -2.15 -5.62
N ASP A 58 -12.82 -2.85 -6.67
CA ASP A 58 -12.85 -4.31 -6.77
C ASP A 58 -11.92 -5.00 -5.76
N VAL A 59 -10.79 -4.38 -5.42
CA VAL A 59 -9.83 -4.88 -4.40
C VAL A 59 -10.28 -4.53 -2.99
N ARG A 60 -11.03 -3.44 -2.82
CA ARG A 60 -11.63 -3.06 -1.54
C ARG A 60 -12.91 -3.85 -1.23
N GLY A 61 -13.67 -4.18 -2.27
CA GLY A 61 -14.93 -4.89 -2.20
C GLY A 61 -14.78 -6.35 -1.82
N THR A 62 -13.68 -7.01 -2.18
CA THR A 62 -13.39 -8.40 -1.77
C THR A 62 -13.29 -8.59 -0.26
N PHE A 63 -12.97 -7.54 0.51
CA PHE A 63 -13.06 -7.59 1.98
C PHE A 63 -14.50 -7.40 2.49
N SER A 64 -15.30 -6.53 1.86
CA SER A 64 -16.72 -6.37 2.21
C SER A 64 -17.54 -7.61 1.87
N ASP A 65 -17.23 -8.30 0.77
CA ASP A 65 -17.90 -9.55 0.38
C ASP A 65 -17.52 -10.72 1.32
N ALA A 66 -16.29 -10.75 1.83
CA ALA A 66 -15.88 -11.72 2.84
C ALA A 66 -16.65 -11.53 4.17
N GLU A 67 -17.00 -10.30 4.53
CA GLU A 67 -17.83 -10.00 5.71
C GLU A 67 -19.30 -10.41 5.50
N VAL A 68 -19.83 -10.28 4.28
CA VAL A 68 -21.20 -10.71 3.93
C VAL A 68 -21.32 -12.24 3.84
N LEU A 69 -20.32 -12.94 3.32
CA LEU A 69 -20.28 -14.41 3.27
C LEU A 69 -20.08 -15.07 4.65
N GLY A 70 -19.51 -14.35 5.62
CA GLY A 70 -19.41 -14.80 7.02
C GLY A 70 -20.71 -14.70 7.82
N LEU A 71 -21.66 -13.87 7.38
CA LEU A 71 -22.96 -13.68 8.04
C LEU A 71 -24.08 -14.57 7.46
N ALA A 72 -23.85 -15.25 6.34
CA ALA A 72 -24.84 -16.14 5.72
C ALA A 72 -24.80 -17.59 6.24
N LYS A 73 -24.03 -17.85 7.32
CA LYS A 73 -23.96 -19.18 7.95
C LYS A 73 -24.15 -19.10 9.47
N ALA A 74 -25.34 -18.70 9.89
CA ALA A 74 -25.87 -18.94 11.23
C ALA A 74 -27.32 -19.41 11.11
#